data_AF-X1M8V5-F1
#
_entry.id   AF-X1M8V5-F1
#
_cell.length_a   1.000
_cell.length_b   1.000
_cell.length_c   1.000
_cell.angle_alpha   90.00
_cell.angle_beta   90.00
_cell.angle_gamma   90.00
#
_symmetry.space_group_name_H-M   'P 1'
#
loop_
_entity.id
_entity.type
_entity.pdbx_description
1 polymer ?
#
loop_
_entity_poly.entity_id
_entity_poly.type
_entity_poly.pdbx_seq_one_letter_code
_entity_poly.pdbx_strand_id
1 'polypeptide(L)' 'YGVSTIAGTQGERMPSTNELKMAKDLGKYLARIAKKLAL' A
#
# COMPACT_ATOMS: atom_id res chain seq x y z
N TYR A 1 11.55 1.28 2.29
CA TYR A 1 10.87 -0.04 2.27
C TYR A 1 9.37 0.20 2.12
N GLY A 2 8.75 -0.29 1.04
CA GLY A 2 7.33 -0.08 0.71
C GLY A 2 6.53 -1.38 0.73
N VAL A 3 5.25 -1.30 0.38
CA VAL A 3 4.36 -2.47 0.29
C VAL A 3 4.02 -2.72 -1.19
N SER A 4 3.97 -3.99 -1.58
CA SER A 4 3.66 -4.41 -2.94
C SER A 4 2.68 -5.58 -2.92
N THR A 5 2.05 -5.85 -4.06
CA THR A 5 1.14 -6.97 -4.24
C THR A 5 1.77 -8.00 -5.18
N ILE A 6 1.61 -9.27 -4.88
CA ILE A 6 2.02 -10.38 -5.76
C ILE A 6 0.88 -10.66 -6.73
N ALA A 7 1.13 -10.40 -8.02
CA ALA A 7 0.11 -10.55 -9.07
C ALA A 7 0.06 -11.95 -9.71
N GLY A 8 1.06 -12.82 -9.49
CA GLY A 8 1.23 -14.07 -10.26
C GLY A 8 1.95 -13.83 -11.58
N THR A 9 2.18 -14.88 -12.37
CA THR A 9 2.96 -14.77 -13.63
C THR A 9 2.16 -14.15 -14.76
N GLN A 10 0.84 -14.21 -14.70
CA GLN A 10 -0.10 -13.69 -15.69
C GLN A 10 -1.05 -12.64 -15.09
N GLY A 11 -0.79 -12.18 -13.86
CA GLY A 11 -1.68 -11.23 -13.19
C GLY A 11 -2.97 -11.85 -12.66
N GLU A 12 -3.04 -13.18 -12.60
CA GLU A 12 -4.22 -13.95 -12.20
C GLU A 12 -4.55 -13.83 -10.71
N ARG A 13 -3.56 -13.48 -9.89
CA ARG A 13 -3.72 -13.40 -8.44
C ARG A 13 -4.19 -12.02 -8.02
N MET A 14 -5.33 -12.02 -7.34
CA MET A 14 -5.83 -10.84 -6.65
C MET A 14 -5.08 -10.59 -5.32
N PRO A 15 -4.98 -9.32 -4.88
CA PRO A 15 -4.39 -8.99 -3.60
C PRO A 15 -5.11 -9.69 -2.44
N SER A 16 -4.34 -10.26 -1.51
CA SER A 16 -4.87 -10.80 -0.26
C SER A 16 -5.32 -9.68 0.69
N THR A 17 -6.12 -10.06 1.69
CA THR A 17 -6.56 -9.15 2.77
C THR A 17 -5.38 -8.48 3.48
N ASN A 18 -4.27 -9.19 3.67
CA ASN A 18 -3.08 -8.64 4.29
C ASN A 18 -2.40 -7.57 3.41
N GLU A 19 -2.25 -7.84 2.11
CA GLU A 19 -1.68 -6.89 1.15
C GLU A 19 -2.51 -5.60 1.07
N LEU A 20 -3.85 -5.73 1.03
CA LEU A 20 -4.75 -4.58 1.03
C LEU A 20 -4.66 -3.77 2.33
N LYS A 21 -4.57 -4.43 3.48
CA LYS A 21 -4.42 -3.75 4.77
C LYS A 21 -3.13 -2.95 4.82
N MET A 22 -2.02 -3.56 4.41
CA MET A 22 -0.72 -2.89 4.36
C MET A 22 -0.73 -1.70 3.40
N ALA A 23 -1.33 -1.83 2.21
CA ALA A 23 -1.49 -0.73 1.26
C ALA A 23 -2.28 0.45 1.85
N LYS A 24 -3.39 0.16 2.52
CA LYS A 24 -4.22 1.19 3.18
C LYS A 24 -3.46 1.92 4.28
N ASP A 25 -2.72 1.18 5.11
CA ASP A 25 -1.99 1.78 6.23
C ASP A 25 -0.76 2.58 5.75
N LEU A 26 -0.09 2.14 4.69
CA LEU A 26 0.93 2.93 4.01
C LEU A 26 0.35 4.24 3.48
N GLY A 27 -0.81 4.20 2.81
CA GLY A 27 -1.49 5.40 2.30
C GLY A 27 -1.82 6.41 3.41
N LYS A 28 -2.37 5.94 4.53
CA LYS A 28 -2.61 6.80 5.71
C LYS A 28 -1.32 7.38 6.28
N TYR A 29 -0.24 6.60 6.33
CA TYR A 29 1.04 7.05 6.84
C TYR A 29 1.64 8.15 5.98
N LEU A 30 1.68 7.95 4.66
CA LEU A 30 2.16 8.94 3.71
C LEU A 30 1.33 10.22 3.72
N ALA A 31 0.00 10.11 3.73
CA ALA A 31 -0.89 11.27 3.82
C ALA A 31 -0.62 12.09 5.09
N ARG A 32 -0.36 11.42 6.22
CA ARG A 32 0.00 12.09 7.48
C ARG A 32 1.33 12.84 7.38
N ILE A 33 2.35 12.23 6.76
CA ILE A 33 3.64 12.89 6.55
C ILE A 33 3.48 14.07 5.61
N ALA A 34 2.83 13.89 4.46
CA ALA A 34 2.61 14.95 3.49
C ALA A 34 1.92 16.15 4.13
N LYS A 35 0.90 15.92 4.98
CA LYS A 35 0.23 16.97 5.75
C LYS A 35 1.18 17.73 6.68
N LYS A 36 2.14 17.06 7.31
CA LYS A 36 3.15 17.70 8.18
C LYS A 36 4.16 18.55 7.39
N LEU A 37 4.48 18.13 6.17
CA LEU A 37 5.47 18.82 5.32
C LEU A 37 4.88 19.99 4.53
N ALA A 38 3.56 20.04 4.37
CA ALA A 38 2.85 21.11 3.67
C ALA A 38 2.60 22.36 4.55
N LEU A 39 3.00 22.32 5.83
CA LEU A 39 2.95 23.42 6.81
C LEU A 39 4.36 23.92 7.08
#